data_AF-A0A969N997-F1
#
_entry.id   AF-A0A969N997-F1
#
_cell.length_a   1.000
_cell.length_b   1.000
_cell.length_c   1.000
_cell.angle_alpha   90.00
_cell.angle_beta   90.00
_cell.angle_gamma   90.00
#
_symmetry.space_group_name_H-M   'P 1'
#
loop_
_entity.id
_entity.type
_entity.pdbx_description
1 polymer ?
#
loop_
_entity_poly.entity_id
_entity_poly.type
_entity_poly.pdbx_seq_one_letter_code
_entity_poly.pdbx_strand_id
1 'polypeptide(L)'
;MVNAGAKHYIPIDLEQSRLVGDEVLDYNNAYEPSFPNYFRLDGRISFKLNHKKFNTEFAFDVQNLTKHQNVLLESYDKESSEVRYDYQLGLFYVFLMRFQF
;
A
#
# COMPACT_ATOMS: atom_id res chain seq x y z
N MET A 1 8.43 -6.45 9.92
CA MET A 1 8.86 -5.13 9.40
C MET A 1 9.21 -5.31 7.94
N VAL A 2 8.60 -4.51 7.08
CA VAL A 2 8.96 -4.45 5.65
C VAL A 2 9.55 -3.08 5.39
N ASN A 3 10.75 -3.07 4.82
CA ASN A 3 11.43 -1.89 4.32
C ASN A 3 11.84 -2.19 2.88
N ALA A 4 11.48 -1.32 1.95
CA ALA A 4 11.89 -1.41 0.56
C ALA A 4 12.47 -0.07 0.11
N GLY A 5 13.52 -0.13 -0.71
CA GLY A 5 14.13 1.05 -1.30
C GLY A 5 13.12 1.85 -2.12
N ALA A 6 13.39 3.15 -2.26
CA ALA A 6 12.62 4.09 -3.07
C ALA A 6 12.39 3.52 -4.49
N LYS A 7 11.13 3.24 -4.84
CA LYS A 7 10.77 2.73 -6.17
C LYS A 7 10.84 3.90 -7.16
N HIS A 8 11.69 3.77 -8.18
CA HIS A 8 11.73 4.72 -9.29
C HIS A 8 10.47 4.59 -10.15
N TYR A 9 9.99 5.72 -10.68
CA TYR A 9 8.80 5.79 -11.52
C TYR A 9 9.00 6.78 -12.67
N ILE A 10 8.12 6.73 -13.65
CA ILE A 10 8.07 7.72 -14.72
C ILE A 10 7.08 8.79 -14.26
N PRO A 11 7.51 10.05 -14.06
CA PRO A 11 6.62 11.09 -13.57
C PRO A 11 5.56 11.46 -14.62
N ILE A 12 4.44 12.00 -14.17
CA ILE A 12 3.40 12.54 -15.04
C ILE A 12 3.81 13.94 -15.51
N ASP A 13 3.76 14.19 -16.83
CA ASP A 13 3.84 15.53 -17.40
C ASP A 13 2.51 16.25 -17.16
N LEU A 14 2.44 17.04 -16.10
CA LEU A 14 1.21 17.73 -15.71
C LEU A 14 0.72 18.70 -16.78
N GLU A 15 1.62 19.38 -17.48
CA GLU A 15 1.24 20.39 -18.47
C GLU A 15 0.70 19.71 -19.74
N GLN A 16 1.36 18.67 -20.23
CA GLN A 16 0.83 17.88 -21.36
C GLN A 16 -0.45 17.14 -20.98
N SER A 17 -0.53 16.59 -19.77
CA SER A 17 -1.72 15.89 -19.29
C SER A 17 -2.94 16.82 -19.24
N ARG A 18 -2.74 18.08 -18.82
CA ARG A 18 -3.78 19.12 -18.84
C ARG A 18 -4.24 19.49 -20.25
N LEU A 19 -3.33 19.53 -21.22
CA LEU A 19 -3.67 19.85 -22.60
C LEU A 19 -4.44 18.72 -23.29
N VAL A 20 -4.06 17.46 -23.02
CA VAL A 20 -4.67 16.27 -23.62
C VAL A 20 -5.95 15.85 -22.87
N GLY A 21 -6.07 16.19 -21.59
CA GLY A 21 -7.16 15.72 -20.71
C GLY A 21 -7.01 14.26 -20.31
N ASP A 22 -5.80 13.71 -20.40
CA ASP A 22 -5.47 12.34 -20.02
C ASP A 22 -4.05 12.25 -19.45
N GLU A 23 -3.73 11.15 -18.77
CA GLU A 23 -2.41 10.93 -18.21
C GLU A 23 -1.34 10.83 -19.31
N VAL A 24 -0.41 11.78 -19.32
CA VAL A 24 0.76 11.81 -20.20
C VAL A 24 2.01 11.65 -19.33
N LEU A 25 2.79 10.61 -19.60
CA LEU A 25 4.04 10.33 -18.88
C LEU A 25 5.21 11.13 -19.47
N ASP A 26 6.03 11.70 -18.59
CA ASP A 26 7.27 12.37 -18.95
C ASP A 26 8.41 11.35 -19.06
N TYR A 27 8.61 10.85 -20.28
CA TYR A 27 9.68 9.91 -20.59
C TYR A 27 11.09 10.54 -20.57
N ASN A 28 11.21 11.87 -20.63
CA ASN A 28 12.53 12.53 -20.58
C ASN A 28 13.14 12.43 -19.18
N ASN A 29 12.30 12.46 -18.15
CA ASN A 29 12.68 12.30 -16.74
C ASN A 29 12.32 10.91 -16.18
N ALA A 30 12.21 9.91 -17.06
CA ALA A 30 11.84 8.55 -16.69
C ALA A 30 12.83 7.96 -15.66
N TYR A 31 12.29 7.45 -14.55
CA TYR A 31 13.05 6.82 -13.46
C TYR A 31 14.05 7.72 -12.74
N GLU A 32 14.11 9.02 -13.04
CA GLU A 32 14.84 9.98 -12.22
C GLU A 32 14.21 10.14 -10.82
N PRO A 33 12.90 10.41 -10.70
CA PRO A 33 12.28 10.50 -9.39
C PRO A 33 12.06 9.11 -8.78
N SER A 34 12.09 9.08 -7.46
CA SER A 34 11.77 7.88 -6.68
C SER A 34 10.80 8.22 -5.56
N PHE A 35 9.89 7.29 -5.25
CA PHE A 35 8.97 7.47 -4.13
C PHE A 35 9.73 7.49 -2.80
N PRO A 36 9.21 8.16 -1.77
CA PRO A 36 9.78 8.07 -0.42
C PRO A 36 9.96 6.61 0.01
N ASN A 37 10.99 6.36 0.83
CA ASN A 37 11.28 5.01 1.32
C ASN A 37 10.04 4.36 1.95
N TYR A 38 9.82 3.09 1.58
CA TYR A 38 8.68 2.33 2.05
C TYR A 38 8.93 1.80 3.46
N PHE A 39 8.02 2.06 4.39
CA PHE A 39 8.08 1.47 5.73
C PHE A 39 6.72 0.99 6.20
N ARG A 40 6.66 -0.27 6.63
CA ARG A 40 5.48 -0.87 7.27
C ARG A 40 5.88 -1.77 8.43
N LEU A 41 5.19 -1.58 9.56
CA LEU A 41 5.28 -2.46 10.71
C LEU A 41 3.92 -3.14 10.95
N ASP A 42 3.93 -4.47 10.93
CA ASP A 42 2.76 -5.31 11.16
C ASP A 42 2.98 -6.17 12.41
N GLY A 43 1.90 -6.50 13.10
CA GLY A 43 1.90 -7.36 14.29
C GLY A 43 0.77 -8.37 14.25
N ARG A 44 1.03 -9.59 14.73
CA ARG A 44 0.03 -10.65 14.87
C ARG A 44 0.13 -11.26 16.26
N ILE A 45 -1.03 -11.48 16.88
CA ILE A 45 -1.15 -12.31 18.07
C ILE A 45 -2.08 -13.48 17.71
N SER A 46 -1.64 -14.70 17.98
CA SER A 46 -2.44 -15.90 17.71
C SER A 46 -2.39 -16.91 18.84
N PHE A 47 -3.51 -17.57 19.07
CA PHE A 47 -3.67 -18.61 20.08
C PHE A 47 -4.28 -19.85 19.44
N LYS A 48 -3.66 -21.00 19.67
CA LYS A 48 -4.11 -22.29 19.14
C LYS A 48 -4.42 -23.25 20.30
N LEU A 49 -5.64 -23.75 20.32
CA LEU A 49 -6.12 -24.78 21.23
C LEU A 49 -6.15 -26.11 20.47
N ASN A 50 -5.39 -27.09 20.96
CA ASN A 50 -5.42 -28.43 20.40
C ASN A 50 -6.25 -29.35 21.30
N HIS A 51 -7.38 -29.86 20.82
CA HIS A 51 -8.17 -30.88 21.51
C HIS A 51 -8.04 -32.23 20.79
N LYS A 52 -8.35 -33.32 21.49
CA LYS A 52 -8.25 -34.69 20.93
C LYS A 52 -9.08 -34.93 19.66
N LYS A 53 -10.13 -34.12 19.42
CA LYS A 53 -11.11 -34.32 18.33
C LYS A 53 -11.31 -33.08 17.45
N PHE A 54 -10.74 -31.94 17.82
CA PHE A 54 -10.86 -30.71 17.07
C PHE A 54 -9.77 -29.74 17.52
N ASN A 55 -9.37 -28.84 16.64
CA ASN A 55 -8.44 -27.75 16.95
C ASN A 55 -9.12 -26.42 16.66
N THR A 56 -8.84 -25.43 17.50
CA THR A 56 -9.34 -24.07 17.34
C THR A 56 -8.16 -23.12 17.30
N GLU A 57 -8.17 -22.18 16.35
CA GLU A 57 -7.19 -21.10 16.26
C GLU A 57 -7.91 -19.76 16.26
N PHE A 58 -7.43 -18.84 17.10
CA PHE A 58 -7.80 -17.44 17.09
C PHE A 58 -6.57 -16.63 16.72
N ALA A 59 -6.70 -15.68 15.80
CA ALA A 59 -5.64 -14.74 15.50
C ALA A 59 -6.18 -13.33 15.32
N PHE A 60 -5.39 -12.37 15.73
CA PHE A 60 -5.61 -10.95 15.54
C PHE A 60 -4.38 -10.35 14.88
N ASP A 61 -4.54 -9.91 13.64
CA ASP A 61 -3.49 -9.27 12.85
C ASP A 61 -3.77 -7.77 12.77
N VAL A 62 -2.73 -6.96 12.98
CA VAL A 62 -2.75 -5.51 12.82
C VAL A 62 -1.66 -5.12 11.83
N GLN A 63 -2.05 -4.48 10.74
CA GLN A 63 -1.13 -3.99 9.72
C GLN A 63 -0.93 -2.49 9.84
N ASN A 64 0.25 -2.01 9.45
CA ASN A 64 0.64 -0.60 9.45
C ASN A 64 0.46 0.10 10.81
N LEU A 65 1.04 -0.50 11.86
CA LEU A 65 1.00 0.00 13.25
C LEU A 65 1.53 1.43 13.39
N THR A 66 2.46 1.85 12.54
CA THR A 66 3.04 3.20 12.55
C THR A 66 2.23 4.23 11.78
N LYS A 67 1.13 3.84 11.14
CA LYS A 67 0.29 4.71 10.29
C LYS A 67 1.09 5.45 9.21
N HIS A 68 2.17 4.84 8.73
CA HIS A 68 3.00 5.46 7.70
C HIS A 68 2.23 5.47 6.37
N GLN A 69 2.15 6.64 5.73
CA GLN A 69 1.53 6.79 4.42
C GLN A 69 2.54 6.43 3.34
N ASN A 70 2.36 5.25 2.76
CA ASN A 70 3.21 4.75 1.69
C ASN A 70 2.48 4.98 0.35
N VAL A 71 3.10 5.72 -0.57
CA VAL A 71 2.53 5.94 -1.90
C VAL A 71 2.46 4.59 -2.64
N LEU A 72 1.27 4.27 -3.16
CA LEU A 72 1.02 3.09 -3.97
C LEU A 72 1.20 3.42 -5.46
N LEU A 73 0.60 4.54 -5.88
CA LEU A 73 0.53 4.98 -7.27
C LEU A 73 0.41 6.50 -7.32
N GLU A 74 0.98 7.09 -8.37
CA GLU A 74 0.71 8.44 -8.82
C GLU A 74 -0.21 8.36 -10.06
N SER A 75 -1.23 9.19 -10.13
CA SER A 75 -2.20 9.20 -11.23
C SER A 75 -2.65 10.61 -11.58
N TYR A 76 -3.05 10.85 -12.84
CA TYR A 76 -3.65 12.12 -13.23
C TYR A 76 -5.15 12.14 -12.95
N ASP A 77 -5.62 13.12 -12.18
CA ASP A 77 -7.03 13.34 -11.92
C ASP A 77 -7.61 14.33 -12.94
N LYS A 78 -8.49 13.82 -13.81
CA LYS A 78 -9.11 14.60 -14.89
C LYS A 78 -10.08 15.66 -14.39
N GLU A 79 -10.68 15.46 -13.22
CA GLU A 79 -11.66 16.41 -12.68
C GLU A 79 -10.97 17.63 -12.05
N SER A 80 -9.92 17.38 -11.26
CA SER A 80 -9.14 18.45 -10.62
C SER A 80 -8.02 19.01 -11.49
N SER A 81 -7.67 18.32 -12.60
CA SER A 81 -6.53 18.66 -13.44
C SER A 81 -5.19 18.70 -12.67
N GLU A 82 -5.06 17.80 -11.68
CA GLU A 82 -3.92 17.69 -10.77
C GLU A 82 -3.39 16.25 -10.68
N VAL A 83 -2.15 16.11 -10.22
CA VAL A 83 -1.58 14.81 -9.90
C VAL A 83 -2.11 14.35 -8.53
N ARG A 84 -2.64 13.14 -8.47
CA ARG A 84 -3.13 12.50 -7.25
C ARG A 84 -2.24 11.33 -6.85
N TYR A 85 -1.88 11.31 -5.57
CA TYR A 85 -1.19 10.17 -4.96
C TYR A 85 -2.20 9.27 -4.24
N ASP A 86 -2.28 8.03 -4.70
CA ASP A 86 -3.02 6.99 -4.00
C ASP A 86 -2.07 6.28 -3.02
N TYR A 87 -2.51 6.13 -1.77
CA TYR A 87 -1.70 5.54 -0.70
C TYR A 87 -2.13 4.10 -0.43
N GLN A 88 -1.17 3.29 0.03
CA GLN A 88 -1.49 1.96 0.54
C GLN A 88 -2.40 2.02 1.77
N LEU A 89 -3.08 0.90 2.02
CA LEU A 89 -3.97 0.73 3.17
C LEU A 89 -3.28 1.21 4.46
N GLY A 90 -4.01 2.03 5.21
CA GLY A 90 -3.59 2.57 6.50
C GLY A 90 -3.58 1.49 7.59
N LEU A 91 -3.78 1.92 8.83
CA LEU A 91 -3.94 1.00 9.96
C LEU A 91 -5.15 0.09 9.72
N PHE A 92 -4.91 -1.22 9.66
CA PHE A 92 -5.92 -2.21 9.32
C PHE A 92 -5.88 -3.41 10.26
N TYR A 93 -7.06 -3.91 10.62
CA TYR A 93 -7.23 -4.98 11.60
C TYR A 93 -7.91 -6.17 10.96
N VAL A 94 -7.41 -7.38 11.22
CA VAL A 94 -8.01 -8.64 10.79
C VAL A 94 -8.18 -9.53 12.00
N PHE A 95 -9.37 -10.12 12.12
CA PHE A 95 -9.64 -11.18 13.08
C PHE A 95 -9.88 -12.49 12.33
N LEU A 96 -9.22 -13.55 12.79
CA LEU A 96 -9.35 -14.89 12.25
C LEU A 96 -9.77 -15.85 13.36
N MET A 97 -10.77 -16.66 13.03
CA MET A 97 -11.18 -17.81 13.84
C MET A 97 -11.26 -19.02 12.92
N ARG A 98 -10.54 -20.09 13.26
CA ARG A 98 -10.49 -21.33 12.48
C ARG A 98 -10.84 -22.52 13.37
N PHE A 99 -11.78 -23.33 12.91
CA PHE A 99 -12.10 -24.63 13.50
C PHE A 99 -11.67 -25.73 12.53
N GLN A 100 -10.98 -26.75 13.06
CA GLN A 100 -10.52 -27.90 12.31
C GLN A 100 -10.95 -29.17 13.04
N PHE A 101 -11.55 -30.12 12.32
CA PHE A 101 -12.06 -31.41 12.84
C PHE A 101 -11.25 -32.58 12.27
#